data_AF-A0A0U3EMM5-F1
#
_entry.id   AF-A0A0U3EMM5-F1
#
_cell.length_a   1.000
_cell.length_b   1.000
_cell.length_c   1.000
_cell.angle_alpha   90.00
_cell.angle_beta   90.00
_cell.angle_gamma   90.00
#
_symmetry.space_group_name_H-M   'P 1'
#
loop_
_entity.id
_entity.type
_entity.pdbx_description
1 polymer ?
#
loop_
_entity_poly.entity_id
_entity_poly.type
_entity_poly.pdbx_seq_one_letter_code
_entity_poly.pdbx_strand_id
1 'polypeptide(L)' 'MNRLNTTDSFLDLTWDEYVIEVEDNYLLETGDDIDEDQYADIVRAYDQGLSPIGCAIALMDLRHHQGRPLAA' A
#
# COMPACT_ATOMS: atom_id res chain seq x y z
N MET A 1 -28.43 -14.92 -4.57
CA MET A 1 -26.98 -14.62 -4.71
C MET A 1 -26.72 -13.22 -4.18
N ASN A 2 -26.06 -13.08 -3.03
CA ASN A 2 -25.54 -11.80 -2.55
C ASN A 2 -24.20 -11.58 -3.26
N ARG A 3 -24.13 -10.59 -4.15
CA ARG A 3 -22.91 -10.20 -4.84
C ARG A 3 -22.04 -9.49 -3.80
N LEU A 4 -20.92 -10.13 -3.44
CA LEU A 4 -19.89 -9.54 -2.58
C LEU A 4 -19.53 -8.15 -3.12
N ASN A 5 -19.96 -7.12 -2.41
CA ASN A 5 -19.76 -5.72 -2.76
C ASN A 5 -18.43 -5.23 -2.15
N THR A 6 -17.36 -6.02 -2.30
CA THR A 6 -16.07 -5.74 -1.66
C THR A 6 -15.34 -4.56 -2.30
N THR A 7 -15.81 -4.04 -3.43
CA THR A 7 -15.15 -2.91 -4.12
C THR A 7 -15.72 -1.55 -3.71
N ASP A 8 -16.91 -1.50 -3.09
CA ASP A 8 -17.61 -0.24 -2.82
C ASP A 8 -17.11 0.48 -1.55
N SER A 9 -16.45 -0.22 -0.62
CA SER A 9 -15.96 0.37 0.64
C SER A 9 -14.58 1.01 0.58
N PHE A 10 -13.78 0.79 -0.47
CA PHE A 10 -12.42 1.37 -0.53
C PHE A 10 -12.41 2.87 -0.80
N LEU A 11 -13.48 3.41 -1.39
CA LEU A 11 -13.64 4.85 -1.67
C LEU A 11 -14.17 5.64 -0.47
N ASP A 12 -14.54 4.98 0.64
CA ASP A 12 -15.07 5.63 1.85
C ASP A 12 -14.02 5.73 2.97
N LEU A 13 -12.83 5.17 2.77
CA LEU A 13 -11.74 5.23 3.76
C LEU A 13 -11.21 6.66 3.87
N THR A 14 -11.20 7.18 5.10
CA THR A 14 -10.48 8.42 5.39
C THR A 14 -8.98 8.22 5.16
N TRP A 15 -8.23 9.31 4.99
CA TRP A 15 -6.77 9.26 4.85
C TRP A 15 -6.10 8.48 5.99
N ASP A 16 -6.54 8.70 7.22
CA ASP A 16 -6.00 8.02 8.41
C ASP A 16 -6.24 6.51 8.36
N GLU A 17 -7.48 6.10 8.05
CA GLU A 17 -7.83 4.69 7.90
C GLU A 17 -7.10 4.03 6.73
N TYR A 18 -6.90 4.75 5.63
CA TYR A 18 -6.14 4.27 4.49
C TYR A 18 -4.69 3.95 4.87
N VAL A 19 -4.04 4.88 5.55
CA VAL A 19 -2.64 4.72 5.98
C VAL A 19 -2.50 3.54 6.93
N ILE A 20 -3.40 3.42 7.92
CA ILE A 20 -3.39 2.30 8.87
C ILE A 20 -3.51 0.96 8.14
N GLU A 21 -4.43 0.86 7.17
CA GLU A 21 -4.59 -0.36 6.38
C GLU A 21 -3.34 -0.65 5.52
N VAL A 22 -2.70 0.37 4.94
CA VAL A 22 -1.43 0.18 4.21
C VAL A 22 -0.32 -0.33 5.12
N GLU A 23 -0.17 0.27 6.31
CA GLU A 23 0.80 -0.13 7.32
C GLU A 23 0.56 -1.57 7.81
N ASP A 24 -0.69 -1.93 8.12
CA ASP A 24 -1.04 -3.30 8.55
C ASP A 24 -0.73 -4.34 7.47
N ASN A 25 -1.13 -4.06 6.22
CA ASN A 25 -0.86 -4.97 5.10
C ASN A 25 0.65 -5.08 4.82
N TYR A 26 1.40 -3.98 4.90
CA TYR A 26 2.84 -3.99 4.69
C TYR A 26 3.59 -4.73 5.81
N LEU A 27 3.19 -4.50 7.07
CA LEU A 27 3.74 -5.18 8.23
C LEU A 27 3.46 -6.68 8.21
N LEU A 28 2.24 -7.07 7.83
CA LEU A 28 1.84 -8.48 7.74
C LEU A 28 2.67 -9.25 6.71
N GLU A 29 2.94 -8.62 5.57
CA GLU A 29 3.66 -9.26 4.46
C GLU A 29 5.19 -9.18 4.60
N THR A 30 5.74 -8.09 5.12
CA THR A 30 7.19 -7.86 5.20
C THR A 30 7.80 -8.07 6.58
N GLY A 31 6.97 -8.02 7.63
CA GLY A 31 7.41 -8.01 9.03
C GLY A 31 8.13 -6.74 9.44
N ASP A 32 7.98 -5.65 8.68
CA ASP A 32 8.69 -4.39 8.87
C ASP A 32 7.72 -3.20 8.85
N ASP A 33 8.12 -2.12 9.50
CA ASP A 33 7.35 -0.87 9.52
C ASP A 33 7.60 -0.05 8.23
N ILE A 34 6.69 0.89 7.96
CA ILE A 34 6.81 1.84 6.86
C ILE A 34 7.68 3.03 7.31
N ASP A 35 8.69 3.35 6.51
CA ASP A 35 9.55 4.51 6.74
C ASP A 35 8.91 5.83 6.26
N GLU A 36 9.37 6.96 6.81
CA GLU A 36 8.89 8.30 6.42
C GLU A 36 9.12 8.60 4.92
N ASP A 37 10.17 8.03 4.32
CA ASP A 37 10.43 8.15 2.88
C ASP A 37 9.34 7.48 2.03
N GLN A 38 8.71 6.42 2.54
CA GLN A 38 7.66 5.66 1.87
C GLN A 38 6.29 6.33 1.97
N TYR A 39 6.08 7.22 2.95
CA TYR A 39 4.82 7.97 3.10
C TYR A 39 4.49 8.82 1.87
N ALA A 40 5.50 9.35 1.16
CA ALA A 40 5.29 10.09 -0.07
C ALA A 40 4.64 9.22 -1.18
N ASP A 41 5.01 7.95 -1.26
CA ASP A 41 4.40 6.99 -2.18
C ASP A 41 2.98 6.61 -1.75
N ILE A 42 2.70 6.53 -0.44
CA ILE A 42 1.36 6.28 0.10
C ILE A 42 0.41 7.42 -0.23
N VAL A 43 0.84 8.67 -0.03
CA VAL A 43 0.06 9.86 -0.41
C VAL A 43 -0.30 9.81 -1.89
N ARG A 44 0.69 9.54 -2.75
CA ARG A 44 0.46 9.46 -4.20
C ARG A 44 -0.51 8.32 -4.57
N ALA A 45 -0.42 7.17 -3.91
CA ALA A 45 -1.32 6.05 -4.12
C ALA A 45 -2.76 6.40 -3.72
N TYR A 46 -2.93 7.11 -2.60
CA TYR A 46 -4.23 7.62 -2.15
C TYR A 46 -4.85 8.62 -3.13
N ASP A 47 -4.07 9.62 -3.57
CA ASP A 47 -4.50 10.59 -4.60
C ASP A 47 -4.88 9.91 -5.93
N GLN A 48 -4.24 8.79 -6.26
CA GLN A 48 -4.54 7.99 -7.44
C GLN A 48 -5.73 7.03 -7.26
N GLY A 49 -6.28 6.92 -6.04
CA GLY A 49 -7.37 6.01 -5.72
C GLY A 49 -6.96 4.54 -5.73
N LEU A 50 -5.68 4.22 -5.49
CA LEU A 50 -5.25 2.84 -5.28
C LEU A 50 -5.84 2.30 -3.98
N SER A 51 -6.18 1.02 -3.94
CA SER A 51 -6.55 0.35 -2.69
C SER A 51 -5.34 0.25 -1.74
N PRO A 52 -5.56 0.18 -0.41
CA PRO A 52 -4.48 0.02 0.57
C PRO A 52 -3.57 -1.18 0.27
N ILE A 53 -4.18 -2.32 -0.06
CA ILE A 53 -3.45 -3.54 -0.48
C ILE A 53 -2.60 -3.27 -1.72
N GLY A 54 -3.13 -2.55 -2.72
CA GLY A 54 -2.39 -2.19 -3.93
C GLY A 54 -1.21 -1.26 -3.65
N CYS A 55 -1.36 -0.33 -2.71
CA CYS A 55 -0.27 0.52 -2.25
C CYS A 55 0.82 -0.29 -1.54
N ALA A 56 0.46 -1.17 -0.59
CA ALA A 56 1.42 -2.04 0.10
C ALA A 56 2.21 -2.91 -0.90
N ILE A 57 1.54 -3.48 -1.92
CA ILE A 57 2.20 -4.24 -2.99
C ILE A 57 3.18 -3.37 -3.77
N ALA A 58 2.80 -2.13 -4.13
CA ALA A 58 3.68 -1.21 -4.83
C ALA A 58 4.92 -0.83 -3.99
N LEU A 59 4.75 -0.62 -2.69
CA LEU A 59 5.86 -0.36 -1.76
C LEU A 59 6.81 -1.56 -1.68
N MET A 60 6.28 -2.77 -1.60
CA MET A 60 7.08 -4.01 -1.62
C MET A 60 7.86 -4.17 -2.93
N ASP A 61 7.23 -3.88 -4.07
CA ASP A 61 7.87 -3.97 -5.37
C ASP A 61 8.99 -2.93 -5.53
N LEU A 62 8.77 -1.69 -5.07
CA LEU A 62 9.81 -0.65 -5.01
C LEU A 62 11.00 -1.09 -4.16
N ARG A 63 10.75 -1.67 -2.97
CA ARG A 63 11.80 -2.20 -2.09
C ARG A 63 12.61 -3.30 -2.77
N HIS A 64 11.94 -4.24 -3.43
CA HIS A 64 12.59 -5.34 -4.13
C HIS A 64 13.45 -4.83 -5.31
N HIS A 65 13.02 -3.78 -6.00
CA HIS A 65 13.80 -3.16 -7.08
C HIS A 65 14.99 -2.35 -6.56
N GLN A 66 14.89 -1.70 -5.39
CA GLN A 66 16.03 -1.01 -4.77
C GLN A 66 17.10 -1.97 -4.23
N GLY A 67 16.72 -3.20 -3.86
CA GLY A 67 17.63 -4.25 -3.40
C GLY A 67 18.39 -4.99 -4.51
N ARG A 68 18.10 -4.73 -5.80
CA ARG A 68 18.83 -5.34 -6.92
C ARG A 68 20.02 -4.47 -7.31
N PRO A 69 21.28 -4.87 -7.05
CA PRO A 69 22.38 -4.30 -7.79
C PRO A 69 22.14 -4.65 -9.26
N LEU A 70 22.05 -3.62 -10.11
CA LEU A 70 22.18 -3.77 -11.55
C LEU A 70 23.55 -4.44 -11.78
N ALA A 71 23.55 -5.75 -11.93
CA ALA A 71 24.75 -6.50 -12.26
C ALA A 71 25.23 -5.98 -13.63
N ALA A 72 26.37 -5.29 -13.59
CA ALA A 72 27.11 -4.78 -14.73
C ALA A 72 27.71 -5.91 -15.58
#